data_AF-A0A2T4UZW7-F1
#
_entry.id   AF-A0A2T4UZW7-F1
#
_cell.length_a   1.000
_cell.length_b   1.000
_cell.length_c   1.000
_cell.angle_alpha   90.00
_cell.angle_beta   90.00
_cell.angle_gamma   90.00
#
_symmetry.space_group_name_H-M   'P 1'
#
loop_
_entity.id
_entity.type
_entity.pdbx_description
1 polymer ?
#
loop_
_entity_poly.entity_id
_entity_poly.type
_entity_poly.pdbx_seq_one_letter_code
_entity_poly.pdbx_strand_id
1 'polypeptide(L)' 'MAATVEEPRNQRTARVDWAGLLRRTFALDVFTCARCGGRRRVLAYLMAYA' A
#
# COMPACT_ATOMS: atom_id res chain seq x y z
N MET A 1 -8.90 14.65 -41.53
CA MET A 1 -8.39 13.67 -40.56
C MET A 1 -7.84 14.44 -39.38
N ALA A 2 -8.59 14.52 -38.28
CA ALA A 2 -8.15 15.20 -37.07
C ALA A 2 -7.54 14.15 -36.13
N ALA A 3 -6.24 14.31 -35.81
CA ALA A 3 -5.59 13.52 -34.78
C ALA A 3 -6.13 13.97 -33.42
N THR A 4 -6.77 13.06 -32.68
CA THR A 4 -7.11 13.28 -31.28
C THR A 4 -5.83 13.25 -30.47
N VAL A 5 -5.45 14.39 -29.89
CA VAL A 5 -4.43 14.45 -28.84
C VAL A 5 -5.03 13.75 -27.62
N GLU A 6 -4.57 12.53 -27.33
CA GLU A 6 -4.87 11.89 -26.05
C GLU A 6 -4.00 12.54 -24.97
N GLU A 7 -4.64 13.21 -24.01
CA GLU A 7 -3.96 13.75 -22.84
C GLU A 7 -3.26 12.63 -22.05
N PRO A 8 -2.05 12.87 -21.52
CA PRO A 8 -1.36 11.88 -20.71
C PRO A 8 -2.19 11.60 -19.46
N ARG A 9 -2.90 10.47 -19.46
CA ARG A 9 -3.64 9.96 -18.31
C ARG A 9 -2.64 9.86 -17.16
N ASN A 10 -2.79 10.75 -16.17
CA ASN A 10 -1.99 10.79 -14.95
C ASN A 10 -1.90 9.38 -14.37
N GLN A 11 -0.79 8.69 -14.63
CA GLN A 11 -0.52 7.37 -14.08
C GLN A 11 -0.19 7.59 -12.62
N ARG A 12 -1.21 7.46 -11.77
CA ARG A 12 -1.03 7.47 -10.32
C ARG A 12 0.05 6.44 -10.00
N THR A 13 1.12 6.88 -9.36
CA THR A 13 2.17 6.00 -8.85
C THR A 13 1.50 4.84 -8.10
N ALA A 14 1.82 3.60 -8.49
CA ALA A 14 1.21 2.44 -7.87
C ALA A 14 1.44 2.51 -6.35
N ARG A 15 0.36 2.38 -5.57
CA ARG A 15 0.50 2.31 -4.10
C ARG A 15 1.35 1.08 -3.78
N VAL A 16 2.46 1.32 -3.09
CA VAL A 16 3.33 0.25 -2.63
C VAL A 16 2.65 -0.47 -1.47
N ASP A 17 2.46 -1.79 -1.62
CA ASP A 17 2.00 -2.65 -0.53
C ASP A 17 3.16 -2.92 0.44
N TRP A 18 3.35 -1.99 1.37
CA TRP A 18 4.39 -2.09 2.39
C TRP A 18 4.29 -3.36 3.24
N ALA A 19 3.08 -3.80 3.58
CA ALA A 19 2.89 -5.01 4.38
C ALA A 19 3.34 -6.26 3.61
N GLY A 20 3.00 -6.34 2.32
CA GLY A 20 3.48 -7.41 1.44
C GLY A 20 5.01 -7.44 1.32
N LEU A 21 5.66 -6.27 1.23
CA LEU A 21 7.11 -6.18 1.21
C LEU A 21 7.76 -6.67 2.51
N LEU A 22 7.23 -6.23 3.67
CA LEU A 22 7.73 -6.66 4.97
C LEU A 22 7.64 -8.18 5.13
N ARG A 23 6.55 -8.79 4.66
CA ARG A 23 6.36 -10.24 4.70
C ARG A 23 7.37 -10.98 3.80
N ARG A 24 7.65 -10.46 2.60
CA ARG A 24 8.56 -11.12 1.64
C ARG A 24 10.02 -11.02 2.07
N THR A 25 10.45 -9.85 2.53
CA THR A 25 11.87 -9.60 2.81
C THR A 25 12.26 -10.02 4.22
N PHE A 26 11.38 -9.81 5.20
CA PHE A 26 11.69 -10.00 6.62
C PHE A 26 10.87 -11.10 7.30
N ALA A 27 10.02 -11.82 6.56
CA ALA A 27 9.04 -12.75 7.12
C ALA A 27 8.12 -12.13 8.19
N LEU A 28 7.96 -10.80 8.17
CA LEU A 28 7.14 -10.05 9.13
C LEU A 28 5.75 -9.78 8.56
N ASP A 29 4.71 -10.32 9.21
CA ASP A 29 3.31 -10.04 8.88
C ASP A 29 2.65 -9.15 9.94
N VAL A 30 2.53 -7.86 9.64
CA VAL A 30 1.88 -6.86 10.53
C VAL A 30 0.37 -7.10 10.69
N PHE A 31 -0.26 -7.85 9.76
CA PHE A 31 -1.67 -8.22 9.84
C PHE A 31 -1.93 -9.50 10.61
N THR A 32 -0.90 -10.15 11.16
CA THR A 32 -1.05 -11.35 11.99
C THR A 32 -0.61 -11.06 13.42
N CYS A 33 -1.40 -11.51 14.40
CA CYS A 33 -1.06 -11.38 15.80
C CYS A 33 0.05 -12.36 16.19
N ALA A 34 1.20 -11.85 16.60
CA ALA A 34 2.32 -12.68 17.06
C ALA A 34 1.99 -13.55 18.30
N ARG A 35 0.92 -13.23 19.06
CA ARG A 35 0.52 -13.98 20.25
C ARG A 35 -0.50 -15.09 19.96
N CYS A 36 -1.51 -14.82 19.13
CA CYS A 36 -2.63 -15.73 18.91
C CYS A 36 -2.87 -16.13 17.45
N GLY A 37 -2.08 -15.63 16.50
CA GLY A 37 -2.25 -15.90 15.07
C GLY A 37 -3.48 -15.23 14.42
N GLY A 38 -4.31 -14.53 15.20
CA GLY A 38 -5.49 -13.84 14.69
C GLY A 38 -5.17 -12.68 13.74
N ARG A 39 -6.13 -12.34 12.86
CA ARG A 39 -6.00 -11.26 11.89
C ARG A 39 -6.16 -9.88 12.55
N ARG A 40 -5.20 -9.00 12.32
CA ARG A 40 -5.20 -7.59 12.72
C ARG A 40 -5.72 -6.70 11.58
N ARG A 41 -6.16 -5.49 11.91
CA ARG A 41 -6.58 -4.44 10.96
C ARG A 41 -6.00 -3.10 11.42
N VAL A 42 -5.67 -2.22 10.48
CA VAL A 42 -5.27 -0.84 10.80
C VAL A 42 -6.50 -0.09 11.28
N LEU A 43 -6.42 0.53 12.46
CA LEU A 43 -7.51 1.36 13.01
C LEU A 43 -7.30 2.86 12.72
N ALA A 44 -6.06 3.32 12.80
CA ALA A 44 -5.67 4.70 12.50
C ALA A 44 -4.22 4.73 12.02
N TYR A 45 -3.87 5.75 11.24
CA TYR A 45 -2.49 6.11 10.94
C TYR A 45 -2.30 7.59 11.27
N LEU A 46 -1.14 7.92 11.83
CA LEU A 46 -0.78 9.29 12.14
C LEU A 46 0.18 9.77 11.05
N MET A 47 -0.14 10.89 10.43
CA MET A 47 0.81 11.63 9.61
C MET A 47 1.46 12.67 10.52
N ALA A 48 2.79 12.72 10.54
CA ALA A 48 3.48 13.77 11.26
C ALA A 48 3.33 15.09 10.48
N TYR A 49 2.53 16.01 11.04
CA TYR A 49 2.28 17.41 10.68
C TYR A 49 1.89 17.74 9.22
N ALA A 50 1.03 18.75 9.09
CA ALA A 50 0.59 19.36 7.83
C ALA A 50 1.56 20.47 7.39
#